data_AF-A0A6G1YN34-F1
#
_entry.id   AF-A0A6G1YN34-F1
#
_cell.length_a   1.000
_cell.length_b   1.000
_cell.length_c   1.000
_cell.angle_alpha   90.00
_cell.angle_beta   90.00
_cell.angle_gamma   90.00
#
_symmetry.space_group_name_H-M   'P 1'
#
loop_
_entity.id
_entity.type
_entity.pdbx_description
1 polymer ?
#
loop_
_entity_poly.entity_id
_entity_poly.type
_entity_poly.pdbx_seq_one_letter_code
_entity_poly.pdbx_strand_id
1 'polypeptide(L)'
;MASWVKDKNSLSRYGDIDELANTINEQSSEQRKTVNIFNKAMNNFASERSLESCLEALNASMQIANIRGKLVECYEYYARLLESEIVRLKRTDGTPAKP
;
A
#
# COMPACT_ATOMS: atom_id res chain seq x y z
N MET A 1 3.28 -14.89 -0.32
CA MET A 1 3.89 -13.93 -1.27
C MET A 1 2.89 -13.68 -2.38
N ALA A 2 2.48 -12.43 -2.57
CA ALA A 2 1.55 -12.06 -3.62
C ALA A 2 2.10 -12.48 -5.01
N SER A 3 1.22 -13.04 -5.85
CA SER A 3 1.56 -13.74 -7.10
C SER A 3 2.32 -12.90 -8.13
N TRP A 4 2.23 -11.58 -8.04
CA TRP A 4 2.89 -10.61 -8.92
C TRP A 4 4.37 -10.32 -8.56
N VAL A 5 4.87 -10.81 -7.42
CA VAL A 5 6.26 -10.57 -6.97
C VAL A 5 7.26 -11.57 -7.60
N LYS A 6 6.78 -12.53 -8.41
CA LYS A 6 7.62 -13.64 -8.91
C LYS A 6 8.44 -13.34 -10.18
N ASP A 7 8.16 -12.28 -10.93
CA ASP A 7 8.88 -11.97 -12.17
C ASP A 7 10.08 -11.00 -11.97
N LYS A 8 10.89 -11.28 -10.95
CA LYS A 8 11.96 -10.37 -10.47
C LYS A 8 13.28 -10.39 -11.25
N ASN A 9 13.37 -11.02 -12.42
CA ASN A 9 14.67 -11.24 -13.07
C ASN A 9 14.90 -10.62 -14.46
N SER A 10 14.02 -9.74 -14.98
CA SER A 10 14.30 -9.13 -16.29
C SER A 10 13.64 -7.78 -16.62
N LEU A 11 13.44 -6.86 -15.69
CA LEU A 11 12.81 -5.56 -15.99
C LEU A 11 13.60 -4.36 -15.45
N SER A 12 13.63 -3.28 -16.25
CA SER A 12 14.38 -2.07 -15.97
C SER A 12 13.94 -1.43 -14.64
N ARG A 13 14.93 -1.14 -13.77
CA ARG A 13 14.77 -0.61 -12.41
C ARG A 13 13.82 0.60 -12.26
N TYR A 14 13.65 1.39 -13.32
CA TYR A 14 12.81 2.59 -13.31
C TYR A 14 11.31 2.29 -13.54
N GLY A 15 10.98 1.38 -14.46
CA GLY A 15 9.58 1.02 -14.73
C GLY A 15 8.87 0.41 -13.53
N ASP A 16 9.60 -0.36 -12.71
CA ASP A 16 9.10 -0.98 -11.49
C ASP A 16 8.81 0.07 -10.37
N ILE A 17 9.53 1.19 -10.35
CA ILE A 17 9.30 2.27 -9.37
C ILE A 17 8.07 3.09 -9.75
N ASP A 18 7.90 3.42 -11.04
CA ASP A 18 6.74 4.19 -11.50
C ASP A 18 5.44 3.38 -11.33
N GLU A 19 5.47 2.08 -11.64
CA GLU A 19 4.34 1.16 -11.41
C GLU A 19 4.01 1.04 -9.92
N LEU A 20 5.02 0.92 -9.05
CA LEU A 20 4.85 0.90 -7.60
C LEU A 20 4.26 2.20 -7.09
N ALA A 21 4.74 3.35 -7.57
CA ALA A 21 4.23 4.67 -7.19
C ALA A 21 2.78 4.85 -7.63
N ASN A 22 2.42 4.42 -8.84
CA ASN A 22 1.05 4.43 -9.33
C ASN A 22 0.15 3.54 -8.46
N THR A 23 0.60 2.33 -8.14
CA THR A 23 -0.13 1.41 -7.25
C THR A 23 -0.38 2.05 -5.87
N ILE A 24 0.64 2.66 -5.27
CA ILE A 24 0.50 3.37 -3.98
C ILE A 24 -0.54 4.49 -4.08
N ASN A 25 -0.49 5.29 -5.16
CA ASN A 25 -1.43 6.40 -5.37
C ASN A 25 -2.87 5.91 -5.55
N GLU A 26 -3.07 4.85 -6.34
CA GLU A 26 -4.38 4.22 -6.55
C GLU A 26 -4.94 3.65 -5.25
N GLN A 27 -4.17 2.83 -4.53
CA GLN A 27 -4.62 2.25 -3.27
C GLN A 27 -4.88 3.33 -2.21
N SER A 28 -4.07 4.39 -2.15
CA SER A 28 -4.30 5.53 -1.25
C SER A 28 -5.58 6.29 -1.59
N SER A 29 -5.85 6.47 -2.88
CA SER A 29 -7.09 7.09 -3.38
C SER A 29 -8.30 6.25 -3.01
N GLU A 30 -8.22 4.94 -3.23
CA GLU A 30 -9.27 4.00 -2.88
C GLU A 30 -9.52 3.97 -1.37
N GLN A 31 -8.48 3.92 -0.55
CA GLN A 31 -8.61 3.99 0.91
C GLN A 31 -9.41 5.22 1.36
N ARG A 32 -9.14 6.41 0.80
CA ARG A 32 -9.88 7.63 1.13
C ARG A 32 -11.37 7.51 0.79
N LYS A 33 -11.69 6.91 -0.36
CA LYS A 33 -13.09 6.66 -0.76
C LYS A 33 -13.75 5.67 0.19
N THR A 34 -13.10 4.54 0.50
CA THR A 34 -13.64 3.51 1.40
C THR A 34 -13.83 4.04 2.82
N VAL A 35 -12.94 4.90 3.32
CA VAL A 35 -13.11 5.56 4.63
C VAL A 35 -14.36 6.45 4.64
N ASN A 36 -14.64 7.19 3.56
CA ASN A 36 -15.86 7.97 3.45
C ASN A 36 -17.12 7.10 3.43
N ILE A 37 -17.06 5.94 2.77
CA ILE A 37 -18.15 4.94 2.76
C ILE A 37 -18.36 4.39 4.18
N PHE A 38 -17.29 4.00 4.86
CA PHE A 38 -17.33 3.50 6.24
C PHE A 38 -17.94 4.53 7.19
N ASN A 39 -17.54 5.80 7.10
CA ASN A 39 -18.10 6.85 7.96
C ASN A 39 -19.62 7.03 7.74
N LYS A 40 -20.09 6.96 6.49
CA LYS A 40 -21.54 6.99 6.18
C LYS A 40 -22.25 5.77 6.74
N ALA A 41 -21.71 4.56 6.52
CA ALA A 41 -22.28 3.33 7.04
C ALA A 41 -22.36 3.32 8.57
N MET A 42 -21.33 3.82 9.25
CA MET A 42 -21.31 3.96 10.71
C MET A 42 -22.34 4.97 11.22
N ASN A 43 -22.56 6.08 10.51
CA ASN A 43 -23.60 7.04 10.87
C ASN A 43 -25.00 6.43 10.71
N ASN A 44 -25.24 5.68 9.63
CA ASN A 44 -26.49 4.95 9.42
C ASN A 44 -26.70 3.92 10.53
N PHE A 45 -25.67 3.14 10.86
CA PHE A 45 -25.72 2.16 11.95
C PHE A 45 -26.01 2.81 13.30
N ALA A 46 -25.39 3.95 13.61
CA ALA A 46 -25.65 4.68 14.85
C ALA A 46 -27.10 5.17 14.97
N SER A 47 -27.74 5.49 13.84
CA SER A 47 -29.13 5.94 13.75
C SER A 47 -30.11 4.75 13.82
N GLU A 48 -29.96 3.78 12.92
CA GLU A 48 -30.91 2.69 12.70
C GLU A 48 -30.72 1.53 13.68
N ARG A 49 -29.47 1.24 14.07
CA ARG A 49 -29.08 0.08 14.88
C ARG A 49 -29.60 -1.25 14.32
N SER A 50 -29.70 -1.35 12.99
CA SER A 50 -30.14 -2.55 12.28
C SER A 50 -28.97 -3.51 12.04
N LEU A 51 -29.27 -4.81 11.91
CA LEU A 51 -28.26 -5.80 11.50
C LEU A 51 -27.68 -5.46 10.12
N GLU A 52 -28.52 -4.96 9.21
CA GLU A 52 -28.13 -4.56 7.86
C GLU A 52 -27.09 -3.44 7.87
N SER A 53 -27.38 -2.32 8.56
CA SER A 53 -26.42 -1.21 8.67
C SER A 53 -25.12 -1.60 9.40
N CYS A 54 -25.18 -2.56 10.34
CA CYS A 54 -23.99 -3.15 10.96
C CYS A 54 -23.12 -3.90 9.94
N LEU A 55 -23.74 -4.73 9.08
CA LEU A 55 -23.03 -5.49 8.04
C LEU A 55 -22.43 -4.59 6.96
N GLU A 56 -23.10 -3.48 6.61
CA GLU A 56 -22.55 -2.47 5.70
C GLU A 56 -21.27 -1.83 6.27
N ALA A 57 -21.30 -1.42 7.55
CA ALA A 57 -20.15 -0.85 8.22
C ALA A 57 -19.01 -1.86 8.37
N LEU A 58 -19.32 -3.12 8.68
CA LEU A 58 -18.34 -4.21 8.75
C LEU A 58 -17.67 -4.45 7.39
N ASN A 59 -18.45 -4.51 6.31
CA ASN A 59 -17.92 -4.71 4.96
C ASN A 59 -16.95 -3.58 4.56
N ALA A 60 -17.32 -2.33 4.82
CA ALA A 60 -16.44 -1.18 4.55
C ALA A 60 -15.15 -1.25 5.40
N SER A 61 -15.25 -1.66 6.66
CA SER A 61 -14.09 -1.87 7.54
C SER A 61 -13.13 -2.96 7.02
N MET A 62 -13.66 -4.09 6.57
CA MET A 62 -12.86 -5.16 5.95
C MET A 62 -12.15 -4.68 4.68
N GLN A 63 -12.81 -3.89 3.84
CA GLN A 63 -12.19 -3.32 2.64
C GLN A 63 -11.03 -2.37 3.00
N ILE A 64 -11.20 -1.51 4.02
CA ILE A 64 -10.12 -0.65 4.52
C ILE A 64 -8.93 -1.48 4.98
N ALA A 65 -9.16 -2.56 5.73
CA ALA A 65 -8.09 -3.45 6.21
C ALA A 65 -7.32 -4.08 5.04
N ASN A 66 -8.02 -4.55 4.00
CA ASN A 66 -7.39 -5.12 2.81
C ASN A 66 -6.54 -4.10 2.05
N ILE A 67 -7.03 -2.88 1.87
CA ILE A 67 -6.28 -1.81 1.19
C ILE A 67 -5.03 -1.44 2.00
N ARG A 68 -5.15 -1.34 3.33
CA ARG A 68 -4.01 -1.10 4.22
C ARG A 68 -2.95 -2.18 4.12
N GLY A 69 -3.35 -3.45 4.05
CA GLY A 69 -2.42 -4.57 3.83
C GLY A 69 -1.60 -4.38 2.55
N LYS A 70 -2.27 -4.06 1.44
CA LYS A 70 -1.59 -3.81 0.15
C LYS A 70 -0.65 -2.60 0.22
N LEU A 71 -1.06 -1.51 0.85
CA LEU A 71 -0.21 -0.33 1.01
C LEU A 71 1.05 -0.63 1.84
N VAL A 72 0.92 -1.39 2.92
CA VAL A 72 2.07 -1.83 3.72
C VAL A 72 3.06 -2.61 2.86
N GLU A 73 2.59 -3.59 2.08
CA GLU A 73 3.46 -4.36 1.17
C GLU A 73 4.16 -3.46 0.14
N CYS A 74 3.45 -2.48 -0.42
CA CYS A 74 4.03 -1.53 -1.39
C CYS A 74 5.10 -0.65 -0.74
N TYR A 75 4.85 -0.11 0.45
CA TYR A 75 5.82 0.74 1.15
C TYR A 75 7.03 -0.05 1.65
N GLU A 76 6.85 -1.30 2.09
CA GLU A 76 7.97 -2.19 2.39
C GLU A 76 8.84 -2.43 1.15
N TYR A 77 8.21 -2.64 -0.01
CA TYR A 77 8.96 -2.82 -1.26
C TYR A 77 9.71 -1.54 -1.65
N TYR A 78 9.05 -0.39 -1.58
CA TYR A 78 9.65 0.91 -1.85
C TYR A 78 10.85 1.19 -0.94
N ALA A 79 10.74 0.90 0.37
CA ALA A 79 11.83 1.05 1.33
C ALA A 79 13.06 0.22 0.94
N ARG A 80 12.86 -1.05 0.53
CA ARG A 80 13.96 -1.92 0.08
C ARG A 80 14.65 -1.41 -1.20
N LEU A 81 13.88 -0.84 -2.13
CA LEU A 81 14.44 -0.22 -3.34
C LEU A 81 15.29 1.00 -2.98
N LEU A 82 14.78 1.84 -2.07
CA LEU A 82 15.48 3.03 -1.59
C LEU A 82 16.77 2.68 -0.83
N GLU A 83 16.74 1.69 0.07
CA GLU A 83 17.92 1.17 0.74
C GLU A 83 18.98 0.66 -0.25
N SER A 84 18.55 -0.10 -1.26
CA SER A 84 19.43 -0.62 -2.31
C SER A 84 20.10 0.51 -3.09
N GLU A 85 19.38 1.60 -3.34
CA GLU A 85 19.90 2.76 -4.05
C GLU A 85 20.87 3.58 -3.20
N ILE A 86 20.59 3.74 -1.89
CA ILE A 86 21.53 4.36 -0.94
C ILE A 86 22.86 3.58 -0.91
N VAL A 87 22.80 2.25 -0.84
CA VAL A 87 24.01 1.41 -0.85
C VAL A 87 24.77 1.56 -2.16
N ARG A 88 24.08 1.62 -3.29
CA ARG A 88 24.69 1.84 -4.61
C ARG A 88 25.44 3.17 -4.66
N LEU A 89 24.78 4.27 -4.26
CA LEU A 89 25.34 5.62 -4.25
C LEU A 89 26.58 5.70 -3.35
N LYS A 90 26.51 5.15 -2.13
CA LYS A 90 27.67 5.11 -1.21
C LYS A 90 28.91 4.41 -1.80
N ARG A 91 28.71 3.36 -2.61
CA ARG A 91 29.81 2.66 -3.30
C ARG A 91 30.39 3.50 -4.45
N THR A 92 29.55 4.27 -5.14
CA THR A 92 29.97 5.15 -6.24
C THR A 92 30.71 6.39 -5.74
N ASP A 93 30.37 6.90 -4.55
CA ASP A 93 30.98 8.08 -3.92
C ASP A 93 32.36 7.81 -3.29
N GLY A 94 32.97 6.65 -3.53
CA GLY A 94 34.33 6.31 -3.08
C GLY A 94 34.54 6.28 -1.56
N THR A 95 33.48 6.37 -0.76
CA THR A 95 33.57 6.37 0.70
C THR A 95 33.58 4.91 1.18
N PRO A 96 34.69 4.38 1.73
CA PRO A 96 34.73 3.00 2.19
C PRO A 96 33.71 2.83 3.33
N ALA A 97 32.95 1.74 3.29
CA ALA A 97 32.10 1.35 4.42
C ALA A 97 33.00 1.23 5.66
N LYS A 98 32.70 2.02 6.70
CA LYS A 98 33.42 1.90 7.97
C LYS A 98 33.21 0.48 8.53
N PRO A 99 34.26 -0.13 9.11
CA PRO A 99 34.19 -1.45 9.71
C PRO A 99 33.21 -1.51 10.88
#